data_AF-A0A3D0SUL3-F1
#
_entry.id   AF-A0A3D0SUL3-F1
#
_cell.length_a   1.000
_cell.length_b   1.000
_cell.length_c   1.000
_cell.angle_alpha   90.00
_cell.angle_beta   90.00
_cell.angle_gamma   90.00
#
_symmetry.space_group_name_H-M   'P 1'
#
loop_
_entity.id
_entity.type
_entity.pdbx_description
1 polymer ?
#
loop_
_entity_poly.entity_id
_entity_poly.type
_entity_poly.pdbx_seq_one_letter_code
_entity_poly.pdbx_strand_id
1 'polypeptide(L)'
;MATKNFRFKSAAFQIQSGRCYYCDRPMWLDHPEHFALRFDITVPQTKQFQCTAEHLVARQDGGTTSQSNIVAACLFCNQKRHQRKIALSPVKHKERIRKLLSVKKWHPFFSAKLSTVDRKTVSFGNRLVATPPTFPECASLAPVGAS
;
A
#
# COMPACT_ATOMS: atom_id res chain seq x y z
N MET A 1 -15.57 0.73 -14.20
CA MET A 1 -15.93 0.75 -12.78
C MET A 1 -14.73 0.31 -11.97
N ALA A 2 -14.03 1.23 -11.27
CA ALA A 2 -12.91 0.85 -10.41
C ALA A 2 -13.48 0.09 -9.20
N THR A 3 -13.34 -1.24 -9.21
CA THR A 3 -13.77 -2.11 -8.12
C THR A 3 -13.18 -1.58 -6.82
N LYS A 4 -14.02 -1.46 -5.79
CA LYS A 4 -13.76 -0.84 -4.47
C LYS A 4 -12.40 -1.19 -3.85
N ASN A 5 -11.83 -2.34 -4.22
CA ASN A 5 -10.53 -2.85 -3.80
C ASN A 5 -9.32 -2.09 -4.39
N PHE A 6 -9.43 -1.54 -5.60
CA PHE A 6 -8.35 -0.83 -6.28
C PHE A 6 -8.02 0.51 -5.64
N ARG A 7 -9.05 1.22 -5.13
CA ARG A 7 -8.88 2.52 -4.47
C ARG A 7 -8.08 2.40 -3.17
N PHE A 8 -8.38 1.40 -2.35
CA PHE A 8 -7.68 1.19 -1.07
C PHE A 8 -6.23 0.71 -1.27
N LYS A 9 -6.00 -0.19 -2.23
CA LYS A 9 -4.65 -0.64 -2.59
C LYS A 9 -3.75 0.52 -3.02
N SER A 10 -4.25 1.39 -3.89
CA SER A 10 -3.47 2.53 -4.42
C SER A 10 -3.16 3.58 -3.35
N ALA A 11 -4.13 3.89 -2.47
CA ALA A 11 -3.91 4.85 -1.39
C ALA A 11 -2.88 4.33 -0.36
N ALA A 12 -3.02 3.08 0.08
CA ALA A 12 -2.08 2.48 1.02
C ALA A 12 -0.68 2.33 0.41
N PHE A 13 -0.59 2.02 -0.89
CA PHE A 13 0.68 1.98 -1.62
C PHE A 13 1.39 3.34 -1.58
N GLN A 14 0.68 4.44 -1.83
CA GLN A 14 1.25 5.79 -1.80
C GLN A 14 1.72 6.18 -0.38
N ILE A 15 0.87 5.96 0.63
CA ILE A 15 1.19 6.26 2.04
C ILE A 15 2.44 5.50 2.48
N GLN A 16 2.60 4.25 2.02
CA GLN A 16 3.73 3.41 2.37
C GLN A 16 4.93 3.55 1.41
N SER A 17 4.96 4.58 0.56
CA SER A 17 6.06 4.80 -0.40
C SER A 17 6.33 3.57 -1.29
N GLY A 18 5.27 2.85 -1.66
CA GLY A 18 5.34 1.64 -2.47
C GLY A 18 5.97 0.43 -1.79
N ARG A 19 6.12 0.44 -0.46
CA ARG A 19 6.76 -0.63 0.31
C ARG A 19 5.75 -1.52 1.02
N CYS A 20 6.06 -2.81 1.08
CA CYS A 20 5.23 -3.80 1.77
C CYS A 20 5.25 -3.55 3.28
N TYR A 21 4.07 -3.54 3.91
CA TYR A 21 3.91 -3.34 5.36
C TYR A 21 4.72 -4.34 6.22
N TYR A 22 4.88 -5.57 5.74
CA TYR A 22 5.53 -6.65 6.48
C TYR A 22 7.02 -6.80 6.19
N CYS A 23 7.40 -6.94 4.91
CA CYS A 23 8.78 -7.22 4.52
C CYS A 23 9.58 -5.99 4.11
N ASP A 24 8.94 -4.81 4.04
CA ASP A 24 9.54 -3.53 3.63
C ASP A 24 10.22 -3.56 2.25
N ARG A 25 9.91 -4.58 1.43
CA ARG A 25 10.38 -4.62 0.04
C ARG A 25 9.49 -3.76 -0.86
N PRO A 26 10.05 -3.15 -1.91
CA PRO A 26 9.28 -2.46 -2.94
C PRO A 26 8.21 -3.38 -3.56
N MET A 27 7.12 -2.78 -4.03
CA MET A 27 6.01 -3.45 -4.71
C MET A 27 5.67 -2.72 -6.01
N TRP A 28 4.81 -3.32 -6.82
CA TRP A 28 4.27 -2.72 -8.05
C TRP A 28 2.74 -2.83 -8.11
N LEU A 29 2.08 -1.91 -8.84
CA LEU A 29 0.62 -1.89 -8.99
C LEU A 29 0.16 -2.55 -10.30
N ASP A 30 0.89 -2.27 -11.39
CA ASP A 30 0.47 -2.40 -12.79
C ASP A 30 1.59 -2.88 -13.73
N HIS A 31 2.84 -2.40 -13.58
CA HIS A 31 3.95 -2.71 -14.50
C HIS A 31 5.00 -3.69 -13.92
N PRO A 32 4.77 -5.02 -13.96
CA PRO A 32 5.72 -6.01 -13.44
C PRO A 32 7.04 -6.04 -14.22
N GLU A 33 7.04 -5.74 -15.52
CA GLU A 33 8.23 -5.70 -16.38
C GLU A 33 9.24 -4.63 -15.96
N HIS A 34 8.77 -3.42 -15.60
CA HIS A 34 9.65 -2.37 -15.09
C HIS A 34 10.24 -2.74 -13.73
N PHE A 35 9.47 -3.43 -12.89
CA PHE A 35 9.95 -3.94 -11.61
C PHE A 35 11.00 -5.03 -11.80
N ALA A 36 10.79 -5.95 -12.74
CA ALA A 36 11.73 -7.00 -13.11
C ALA A 36 13.08 -6.40 -13.53
N LEU A 37 13.05 -5.43 -14.46
CA LEU A 37 14.23 -4.74 -14.96
C LEU A 37 14.98 -4.00 -13.84
N ARG A 38 14.25 -3.25 -13.00
CA ARG A 38 14.83 -2.42 -11.94
C ARG A 38 15.54 -3.23 -10.85
N PHE A 39 14.99 -4.40 -10.50
CA PHE A 39 15.51 -5.23 -9.42
C PHE A 39 16.29 -6.45 -9.90
N ASP A 40 16.51 -6.57 -11.21
CA ASP A 40 17.25 -7.67 -11.84
C ASP A 40 16.67 -9.05 -11.45
N ILE A 41 15.35 -9.18 -11.58
CA ILE A 41 14.60 -10.42 -11.31
C ILE A 41 13.69 -10.76 -12.49
N THR A 42 13.26 -12.01 -12.58
CA THR A 42 12.40 -12.45 -13.69
C THR A 42 10.96 -11.96 -13.50
N VAL A 43 10.23 -11.75 -14.60
CA VAL A 43 8.80 -11.36 -14.55
C VAL A 43 7.95 -12.33 -13.70
N PRO A 44 8.13 -13.67 -13.76
CA PRO A 44 7.43 -14.57 -12.84
C PRO A 44 7.73 -14.33 -11.35
N GLN A 45 8.98 -13.97 -11.03
CA GLN A 45 9.39 -13.66 -9.65
C GLN A 45 8.76 -12.36 -9.13
N THR A 46 8.51 -11.37 -10.00
CA THR A 46 7.89 -10.10 -9.59
C THR A 46 6.47 -10.29 -9.05
N LYS A 47 5.76 -11.37 -9.44
CA LYS A 47 4.41 -11.68 -8.94
C LYS A 47 4.32 -11.69 -7.42
N GLN A 48 5.38 -12.11 -6.73
CA GLN A 48 5.44 -12.09 -5.26
C GLN A 48 5.38 -10.68 -4.65
N PHE A 49 5.80 -9.67 -5.42
CA PHE A 49 5.85 -8.25 -5.07
C PHE A 49 4.66 -7.45 -5.59
N GLN A 50 3.66 -8.09 -6.19
CA GLN A 50 2.42 -7.41 -6.56
C GLN A 50 1.79 -6.80 -5.30
N CYS A 51 1.48 -5.52 -5.35
CA CYS A 51 0.81 -4.85 -4.25
C CYS A 51 -0.62 -5.38 -4.10
N THR A 52 -1.03 -5.60 -2.87
CA THR A 52 -2.39 -6.01 -2.47
C THR A 52 -2.84 -5.16 -1.29
N ALA A 53 -4.15 -4.97 -1.13
CA ALA A 53 -4.73 -4.37 0.06
C ALA A 53 -4.98 -5.47 1.10
N GLU A 54 -4.47 -5.28 2.31
CA GLU A 54 -4.64 -6.21 3.42
C GLU A 54 -5.32 -5.53 4.61
N HIS A 55 -6.31 -6.20 5.19
CA HIS A 55 -6.97 -5.74 6.40
C HIS A 55 -6.18 -6.25 7.62
N LEU A 56 -5.77 -5.33 8.50
CA LEU A 56 -5.02 -5.67 9.71
C LEU A 56 -5.92 -6.44 10.70
N VAL A 57 -7.13 -5.92 10.93
CA VAL A 57 -8.23 -6.59 11.62
C VAL A 57 -9.21 -7.11 10.59
N ALA A 58 -9.49 -8.41 10.62
CA ALA A 58 -10.41 -9.03 9.66
C ALA A 58 -11.82 -8.47 9.86
N ARG A 59 -12.59 -8.34 8.77
CA ARG A 59 -13.99 -7.87 8.85
C ARG A 59 -14.85 -8.75 9.75
N GLN A 60 -14.59 -10.05 9.76
CA GLN A 60 -15.29 -11.02 10.61
C GLN A 60 -15.05 -10.78 12.12
N ASP A 61 -13.94 -10.13 12.48
CA ASP A 61 -13.60 -9.79 13.86
C ASP A 61 -13.97 -8.33 14.20
N GLY A 62 -14.87 -7.70 13.42
CA GLY A 62 -15.29 -6.31 13.60
C GLY A 62 -14.40 -5.26 12.93
N GLY A 63 -13.45 -5.67 12.06
CA GLY A 63 -12.55 -4.76 11.37
C GLY A 63 -13.27 -3.81 10.42
N THR A 64 -13.13 -2.50 10.65
CA THR A 64 -13.71 -1.46 9.78
C THR A 64 -13.01 -1.42 8.42
N THR A 65 -13.70 -0.96 7.37
CA THR A 65 -13.08 -0.66 6.05
C THR A 65 -12.47 0.74 6.06
N SER A 66 -11.96 1.18 7.21
CA SER A 66 -11.22 2.43 7.33
C SER A 66 -9.85 2.28 6.66
N GLN A 67 -9.35 3.37 6.07
CA GLN A 67 -7.97 3.44 5.59
C GLN A 67 -6.95 3.16 6.69
N SER A 68 -7.27 3.39 7.97
CA SER A 68 -6.39 3.04 9.10
C SER A 68 -6.26 1.53 9.33
N ASN A 69 -7.22 0.72 8.85
CA ASN A 69 -7.22 -0.74 8.99
C ASN A 69 -6.72 -1.45 7.72
N ILE A 70 -6.43 -0.71 6.64
CA ILE A 70 -6.00 -1.25 5.36
C ILE A 70 -4.57 -0.82 5.06
N VAL A 71 -3.69 -1.81 4.89
CA VAL A 71 -2.29 -1.60 4.53
C VAL A 71 -1.98 -2.20 3.16
N ALA A 72 -0.93 -1.71 2.52
CA ALA A 72 -0.40 -2.31 1.31
C ALA A 72 0.60 -3.42 1.69
N ALA A 73 0.32 -4.64 1.25
CA ALA A 73 1.19 -5.79 1.45
C ALA A 73 1.49 -6.46 0.11
N CYS A 74 2.67 -7.06 -0.02
CA CYS A 74 2.98 -7.82 -1.22
C CYS A 74 2.18 -9.13 -1.21
N LEU A 75 1.85 -9.62 -2.40
CA LEU A 75 1.05 -10.83 -2.57
C LEU A 75 1.57 -12.00 -1.75
N PHE A 76 2.90 -12.20 -1.72
CA PHE A 76 3.51 -13.31 -0.98
C PHE A 76 3.31 -13.19 0.53
N CYS A 77 3.55 -12.01 1.12
CA CYS A 77 3.35 -11.80 2.56
C CYS A 77 1.88 -11.98 2.94
N ASN A 78 0.98 -11.35 2.18
CA ASN A 78 -0.45 -11.42 2.41
C ASN A 78 -0.96 -12.88 2.35
N GLN A 79 -0.62 -13.61 1.29
CA GLN A 79 -0.97 -15.04 1.17
C GLN A 79 -0.39 -15.88 2.32
N LYS A 80 0.88 -15.67 2.70
CA LYS A 80 1.53 -16.44 3.76
C LYS A 80 0.94 -16.19 5.15
N ARG A 81 0.31 -15.03 5.37
CA ARG A 81 -0.44 -14.77 6.60
C ARG A 81 -1.77 -15.53 6.60
N HIS A 82 -2.52 -15.50 5.51
CA HIS A 82 -3.83 -16.18 5.39
C HIS A 82 -3.74 -17.71 5.24
N GLN A 83 -2.63 -18.24 4.74
CA GLN A 83 -2.40 -19.70 4.65
C GLN A 83 -2.30 -20.39 6.01
N ARG A 84 -2.20 -19.66 7.12
CA ARG A 84 -2.12 -20.26 8.45
C ARG A 84 -3.50 -20.47 9.04
N LYS A 85 -3.71 -21.66 9.58
CA LYS A 85 -4.93 -22.05 10.31
C LYS A 85 -5.24 -21.12 11.49
N ILE A 86 -4.20 -20.58 12.13
CA ILE A 86 -4.33 -19.56 13.18
C ILE A 86 -3.74 -18.26 12.64
N ALA A 87 -4.60 -17.25 12.49
CA ALA A 87 -4.18 -15.93 12.04
C ALA A 87 -3.25 -15.30 13.09
N LEU A 88 -1.96 -15.18 12.76
CA LEU A 88 -1.06 -14.37 13.61
C LEU A 88 -1.51 -12.92 13.56
N SER A 89 -1.39 -12.25 14.71
CA SER A 89 -1.49 -10.80 14.74
C SER A 89 -0.52 -10.18 13.72
N PRO A 90 -0.86 -9.05 13.10
CA PRO A 90 0.01 -8.39 12.13
C PRO A 90 1.44 -8.16 12.68
N VAL A 91 1.55 -7.83 13.96
CA VAL A 91 2.83 -7.60 14.66
C VAL A 91 3.68 -8.87 14.70
N LYS A 92 3.13 -9.99 15.19
CA LYS A 92 3.85 -11.27 15.25
C LYS A 92 4.23 -11.79 13.86
N HIS A 93 3.38 -11.55 12.85
CA HIS A 93 3.69 -11.90 11.47
C HIS A 93 4.89 -11.10 10.94
N LYS A 94 4.92 -9.79 11.21
CA LYS A 94 6.02 -8.89 10.85
C LYS A 94 7.34 -9.29 11.50
N GLU A 95 7.33 -9.62 12.80
CA GLU A 95 8.52 -10.09 13.51
C GLU A 95 9.09 -11.38 12.90
N ARG A 96 8.22 -12.34 12.58
CA ARG A 96 8.65 -13.58 11.91
C ARG A 96 9.29 -13.29 10.55
N ILE A 97 8.69 -12.40 9.76
CA ILE A 97 9.24 -12.03 8.45
C ILE A 97 10.60 -11.35 8.61
N ARG A 98 10.76 -10.45 9.58
CA ARG A 98 12.07 -9.83 9.88
C ARG A 98 13.15 -10.87 10.20
N LYS A 99 12.81 -11.88 11.02
CA LYS A 99 13.74 -13.00 11.32
C LYS A 99 14.08 -13.82 10.09
N LEU A 100 13.15 -14.01 9.16
CA LEU A 100 13.40 -14.77 7.93
C LEU A 100 14.17 -13.95 6.87
N LEU A 101 13.97 -12.63 6.84
CA LEU A 101 14.74 -11.71 6.02
C LEU A 101 16.21 -11.66 6.44
N SER A 102 16.51 -11.63 7.75
CA SER A 102 17.89 -11.58 8.23
C SER A 102 18.72 -12.81 7.84
N VAL A 103 18.07 -13.96 7.69
CA VAL A 103 18.69 -15.21 7.24
C VAL A 103 18.45 -15.50 5.75
N LYS A 104 17.99 -14.52 4.96
CA LYS A 104 17.69 -14.62 3.51
C LYS A 104 16.72 -15.75 3.12
N LYS A 105 15.91 -16.25 4.06
CA LYS A 105 14.87 -17.26 3.83
C LYS A 105 13.53 -16.66 3.39
N TRP A 106 13.45 -15.34 3.26
CA TRP A 106 12.27 -14.62 2.77
C TRP A 106 12.64 -13.83 1.50
N HIS A 107 12.00 -14.16 0.38
CA HIS A 107 12.40 -13.70 -0.96
C HIS A 107 13.89 -13.95 -1.26
N PRO A 108 14.35 -15.21 -1.34
CA PRO A 108 15.78 -15.54 -1.42
C PRO A 108 16.47 -14.99 -2.69
N PHE A 109 15.71 -14.81 -3.77
CA PHE A 109 16.17 -14.26 -5.04
C PHE A 109 16.18 -12.72 -5.05
N PHE A 110 15.55 -12.06 -4.07
CA PHE A 110 15.50 -10.61 -3.99
C PHE A 110 16.73 -10.10 -3.23
N SER A 111 17.86 -10.09 -3.92
CA SER A 111 19.07 -9.43 -3.44
C SER A 111 18.87 -7.93 -3.60
N ALA A 112 18.62 -7.24 -2.49
CA ALA A 112 18.45 -5.79 -2.52
C ALA A 112 19.77 -5.11 -2.91
N LYS A 113 20.04 -4.99 -4.22
CA LYS A 113 20.84 -3.90 -4.77
C LYS A 113 19.98 -2.64 -4.76
N LEU A 114 19.54 -2.22 -3.58
CA LEU A 114 18.98 -0.88 -3.41
C LEU A 114 20.19 0.05 -3.33
N SER A 115 20.69 0.50 -4.49
CA SER A 115 21.59 1.64 -4.51
C SER A 115 20.87 2.82 -3.86
N THR A 116 21.58 3.57 -3.02
CA THR A 116 21.12 4.69 -2.19
C THR A 116 20.49 5.87 -2.96
N VAL A 117 20.24 5.72 -4.26
CA VAL A 117 19.88 6.80 -5.19
C VAL A 117 18.36 7.04 -5.28
N ASP A 118 17.53 6.09 -4.88
CA ASP A 118 16.08 6.12 -5.13
C ASP A 118 15.24 6.84 -4.07
N ARG A 119 15.78 7.91 -3.47
CA ARG A 119 15.00 8.82 -2.60
C ARG A 119 14.33 9.96 -3.38
N LYS A 120 14.69 10.14 -4.66
CA LYS A 120 14.11 11.19 -5.51
C LYS A 120 13.55 10.57 -6.78
N THR A 121 12.35 11.03 -7.13
CA THR A 121 11.65 10.85 -8.41
C THR A 121 11.11 9.46 -8.74
N VAL A 122 9.97 9.13 -8.13
CA VAL A 122 8.86 8.55 -8.89
C VAL A 122 7.82 9.66 -9.03
N SER A 123 8.06 10.58 -9.97
CA SER A 123 7.05 11.53 -10.45
C SER A 123 6.14 10.79 -11.43
N PHE A 124 5.05 10.20 -10.94
CA PHE A 124 3.96 9.80 -11.80
C PHE A 124 3.24 11.07 -12.28
N GLY A 125 3.39 11.38 -13.57
CA GLY A 125 2.44 12.12 -14.38
C GLY A 125 1.94 13.44 -13.78
N ASN A 126 2.65 14.52 -14.08
CA ASN A 126 2.14 15.88 -13.94
C ASN A 126 0.88 16.03 -14.82
N ARG A 127 -0.31 16.03 -14.22
CA ARG A 127 -1.50 16.65 -14.81
C ARG A 127 -1.90 17.78 -13.89
N LEU A 128 -1.41 18.97 -14.24
CA LEU A 128 -1.95 20.23 -13.75
C LEU A 128 -3.44 20.25 -14.09
N VAL A 129 -4.30 20.22 -13.09
CA VAL A 129 -5.62 20.82 -13.20
C VAL A 129 -5.69 21.87 -12.11
N ALA A 130 -5.90 23.09 -12.58
CA ALA A 130 -5.88 24.31 -11.83
C ALA A 130 -7.00 24.37 -10.78
N THR A 131 -6.69 25.13 -9.73
CA THR A 131 -7.56 25.91 -8.83
C THR A 131 -8.50 25.17 -7.86
N PRO A 132 -8.47 25.55 -6.56
CA PRO A 132 -9.44 25.12 -5.57
C PRO A 132 -10.79 25.83 -5.80
N PRO A 133 -11.94 25.19 -5.52
CA PRO A 133 -13.19 25.94 -5.37
C PRO A 133 -13.07 26.82 -4.13
N THR A 134 -12.96 28.12 -4.35
CA THR A 134 -13.24 29.17 -3.39
C THR A 134 -14.65 28.98 -2.85
N PHE A 135 -14.77 28.71 -1.54
CA PHE A 135 -16.02 28.85 -0.81
C PHE A 135 -16.38 30.33 -0.75
N PRO A 136 -17.58 30.77 -1.20
CA PRO A 136 -18.07 32.08 -0.83
C PRO A 136 -18.64 32.01 0.59
N GLU A 137 -17.84 32.52 1.51
CA GLU A 137 -18.25 33.14 2.75
C GLU A 137 -19.35 34.18 2.46
N CYS A 138 -20.54 34.01 3.04
CA CYS A 138 -21.55 35.06 3.07
C CYS A 138 -22.13 35.11 4.48
N ALA A 139 -21.48 35.92 5.31
CA ALA A 139 -22.01 36.35 6.60
C ALA A 139 -22.92 37.57 6.39
N SER A 140 -24.03 37.56 7.13
CA SER A 140 -24.75 38.72 7.66
C SER A 140 -25.64 39.52 6.72
N LEU A 141 -26.95 39.35 6.89
CA LEU A 141 -27.89 40.45 7.19
C LEU A 141 -29.04 39.87 8.02
N ALA A 142 -29.20 40.38 9.25
CA ALA A 142 -30.35 40.14 10.14
C ALA A 142 -31.46 41.22 9.87
N PRO A 143 -32.43 41.44 10.76
CA PRO A 143 -33.75 40.79 10.82
C PRO A 143 -34.92 41.78 10.63
N VAL A 144 -36.12 41.30 10.30
CA VAL A 144 -37.42 41.98 10.54
C VAL A 144 -38.51 40.87 10.56
N GLY A 145 -39.18 40.57 11.69
CA GLY A 145 -40.33 41.30 12.26
C GLY A 145 -41.62 40.61 11.79
N ALA A 146 -42.17 39.65 12.51
CA ALA A 146 -43.26 39.82 13.50
C ALA A 146 -44.49 40.55 12.93
N SER A 147 -45.53 39.78 12.55
CA SER A 147 -46.88 39.77 13.14
C SER A 147 -47.87 39.05 12.21
#